data_AF-A0AAV0KWM3-F1
#
_entry.id   AF-A0AAV0KWM3-F1
#
_cell.length_a   1.000
_cell.length_b   1.000
_cell.length_c   1.000
_cell.angle_alpha   90.00
_cell.angle_beta   90.00
_cell.angle_gamma   90.00
#
_symmetry.space_group_name_H-M   'P 1'
#
loop_
_entity.id
_entity.type
_entity.pdbx_description
1 polymer ?
#
loop_
_entity_poly.entity_id
_entity_poly.type
_entity_poly.pdbx_seq_one_letter_code
_entity_poly.pdbx_strand_id
1 'polypeptide(L)'
;QVHLLSRIRHQNLVCLEGFCYESKQQILVYEYLPGGSLADYLYGMYNAIMDDWMNRKSGLLIGISKGLEYLHNGSDPRIIHRDVKCSNILLDKDMNARVCDFGLSKQLVQSDASHVTTVVKGTAGYLDPEYYSTQQLTEKSDVYSFGVVLLELICGREPLCHTGTPDSFNLVLWAKPYLQAGALEIVDDNLKGTFDGESMRKASMVAVRCVDRDASERPTIAQVLAELKEAYSIQLAYLASCDL
;
A
#
# COMPACT_ATOMS: atom_id res chain seq x y z
N GLN A 1 -10.57 3.67 -19.92
CA GLN A 1 -9.74 4.25 -18.85
C GLN A 1 -10.27 5.60 -18.39
N VAL A 2 -10.40 6.62 -19.26
CA VAL A 2 -10.99 7.93 -18.88
C VAL A 2 -12.37 7.77 -18.24
N HIS A 3 -13.26 6.96 -18.82
CA HIS A 3 -14.60 6.71 -18.26
C HIS A 3 -14.58 6.05 -16.86
N LEU A 4 -13.60 5.18 -16.60
CA LEU A 4 -13.38 4.59 -15.28
C LEU A 4 -12.93 5.66 -14.29
N LEU A 5 -11.86 6.37 -14.64
CA LEU A 5 -11.27 7.43 -13.83
C LEU A 5 -12.26 8.56 -13.49
N SER A 6 -13.17 8.90 -14.41
CA SER A 6 -14.20 9.93 -14.16
C SER A 6 -15.23 9.54 -13.10
N ARG A 7 -15.39 8.25 -12.81
CA ARG A 7 -16.35 7.73 -11.82
C ARG A 7 -15.74 7.51 -10.44
N ILE A 8 -14.42 7.49 -10.34
CA ILE A 8 -13.69 7.30 -9.09
C ILE A 8 -13.62 8.64 -8.36
N ARG A 9 -14.29 8.75 -7.22
CA ARG A 9 -14.19 9.91 -6.33
C ARG A 9 -14.10 9.47 -4.88
N HIS A 10 -12.92 9.64 -4.30
CA HIS A 10 -12.65 9.29 -2.91
C HIS A 10 -11.48 10.13 -2.38
N GLN A 11 -11.54 10.55 -1.12
CA GLN A 11 -10.53 11.44 -0.51
C GLN A 11 -9.10 10.86 -0.50
N ASN A 12 -8.97 9.54 -0.55
CA ASN A 12 -7.69 8.82 -0.56
C ASN A 12 -7.31 8.28 -1.95
N LEU A 13 -7.95 8.78 -3.01
CA LEU A 13 -7.62 8.45 -4.40
C LEU A 13 -7.37 9.76 -5.16
N VAL A 14 -6.39 9.75 -6.07
CA VAL A 14 -6.12 10.93 -6.92
C VAL A 14 -7.24 11.13 -7.92
N CYS A 15 -7.78 12.35 -7.95
CA CYS A 15 -8.87 12.75 -8.82
C CYS A 15 -8.37 13.09 -10.23
N LEU A 16 -9.02 12.55 -11.25
CA LEU A 16 -8.84 13.00 -12.64
C LEU A 16 -9.63 14.30 -12.86
N GLU A 17 -8.94 15.38 -13.16
CA GLU A 17 -9.55 16.70 -13.45
C GLU A 17 -9.94 16.84 -14.92
N GLY A 18 -9.19 16.21 -15.82
CA GLY A 18 -9.44 16.32 -17.25
C GLY A 18 -8.65 15.33 -18.09
N PHE A 19 -8.93 15.34 -19.39
CA PHE A 19 -8.17 14.57 -20.37
C PHE A 19 -8.12 15.35 -21.68
N CYS A 20 -7.07 15.11 -22.47
CA CYS A 20 -6.98 15.57 -23.85
C CYS A 20 -6.77 14.36 -24.77
N TYR A 21 -7.50 14.34 -25.87
CA TYR A 21 -7.35 13.37 -26.93
C TYR A 21 -7.34 14.08 -28.28
N GLU A 22 -6.15 14.36 -28.79
CA GLU A 22 -5.96 15.06 -30.07
C GLU A 22 -4.79 14.45 -30.84
N SER A 23 -4.95 14.24 -32.14
CA SER A 23 -3.85 13.88 -33.06
C SER A 23 -2.95 12.73 -32.59
N LYS A 24 -3.54 11.66 -32.03
CA LYS A 24 -2.87 10.48 -31.44
C LYS A 24 -2.13 10.71 -30.12
N GLN A 25 -2.23 11.89 -29.52
CA GLN A 25 -1.77 12.15 -28.17
C GLN A 25 -2.92 11.92 -27.17
N GLN A 26 -2.58 11.26 -26.07
CA GLN A 26 -3.47 11.02 -24.94
C GLN A 26 -2.83 11.64 -23.71
N ILE A 27 -3.49 12.64 -23.12
CA ILE A 27 -3.02 13.31 -21.91
C ILE A 27 -4.11 13.17 -20.86
N LEU A 28 -3.71 12.82 -19.64
CA LEU A 28 -4.56 12.80 -18.46
C LEU A 28 -4.10 13.91 -17.53
N VAL A 29 -5.04 14.70 -17.03
CA VAL A 29 -4.79 15.82 -16.11
C VAL A 29 -5.36 15.45 -14.76
N TYR A 30 -4.50 15.44 -13.75
CA TYR A 30 -4.83 15.10 -12.37
C TYR A 30 -4.65 16.31 -11.46
N GLU A 31 -5.27 16.27 -10.29
CA GLU A 31 -4.96 17.22 -9.22
C GLU A 31 -3.47 17.18 -8.86
N TYR A 32 -2.88 18.34 -8.59
CA TYR A 32 -1.49 18.42 -8.15
C TYR A 32 -1.38 18.24 -6.63
N LEU A 33 -0.50 17.31 -6.22
CA LEU A 33 -0.26 16.97 -4.82
C LEU A 33 1.17 17.36 -4.44
N PRO A 34 1.36 18.43 -3.65
CA PRO A 34 2.66 19.04 -3.43
C PRO A 34 3.60 18.21 -2.55
N GLY A 35 3.07 17.22 -1.82
CA GLY A 35 3.88 16.34 -0.98
C GLY A 35 4.69 15.32 -1.78
N GLY A 36 4.50 15.17 -3.09
CA GLY A 36 5.22 14.16 -3.87
C GLY A 36 4.77 12.74 -3.51
N SER A 37 5.63 11.75 -3.76
CA SER A 37 5.32 10.34 -3.55
C SER A 37 5.87 9.81 -2.22
N LEU A 38 5.25 8.76 -1.68
CA LEU A 38 5.74 8.07 -0.48
C LEU A 38 7.17 7.54 -0.65
N ALA A 39 7.54 7.14 -1.87
CA ALA A 39 8.90 6.72 -2.19
C ALA A 39 9.94 7.83 -1.98
N ASP A 40 9.58 9.10 -2.22
CA ASP A 40 10.48 10.25 -2.04
C ASP A 40 10.87 10.46 -0.56
N TYR A 41 10.05 9.97 0.38
CA TYR A 41 10.31 10.05 1.82
C TYR A 41 10.98 8.80 2.40
N LEU A 42 10.93 7.66 1.71
CA LEU A 42 11.59 6.43 2.14
C LEU A 42 13.03 6.34 1.60
N TYR A 43 13.23 6.79 0.36
CA TYR A 43 14.50 6.60 -0.36
C TYR A 43 15.11 7.90 -0.88
N GLY A 44 14.39 9.01 -0.77
CA GLY A 44 14.78 10.31 -1.34
C GLY A 44 15.46 11.25 -0.34
N MET A 45 15.58 12.52 -0.74
CA MET A 45 16.25 13.56 0.05
C MET A 45 15.47 13.99 1.30
N TYR A 46 14.23 13.49 1.48
CA TYR A 46 13.32 13.88 2.56
C TYR A 46 13.26 12.87 3.72
N ASN A 47 14.17 11.89 3.77
CA ASN A 47 14.15 10.80 4.77
C ASN A 47 14.01 11.29 6.22
N ALA A 48 14.66 12.40 6.60
CA ALA A 48 14.60 12.97 7.95
C ALA A 48 13.24 13.59 8.35
N ILE A 49 12.28 13.69 7.42
CA ILE A 49 10.95 14.28 7.66
C ILE A 49 9.94 13.19 8.06
N MET A 50 10.31 11.90 7.97
CA MET A 50 9.40 10.77 8.13
C MET A 50 9.67 9.91 9.38
N ASP A 51 10.38 10.46 10.37
CA ASP A 51 10.83 9.77 11.59
C ASP A 51 9.72 9.50 12.63
N ASP A 52 8.45 9.83 12.34
CA ASP A 52 7.34 9.62 13.26
C ASP A 52 6.37 8.53 12.76
N TRP A 53 6.44 7.36 13.42
CA TRP A 53 5.54 6.23 13.21
C TRP A 53 4.06 6.59 13.43
N MET A 54 3.77 7.42 14.44
CA MET A 54 2.40 7.71 14.89
C MET A 54 1.70 8.68 13.95
N ASN A 55 2.19 9.91 13.81
CA ASN A 55 1.42 10.95 13.11
C ASN A 55 1.45 10.79 11.59
N ARG A 56 2.44 10.08 11.04
CA ARG A 56 2.67 10.03 9.59
C ARG A 56 2.44 8.62 9.05
N LYS A 57 3.29 7.64 9.39
CA LYS A 57 3.22 6.30 8.74
C LYS A 57 1.89 5.57 8.99
N SER A 58 1.39 5.57 10.22
CA SER A 58 0.13 4.88 10.54
C SER A 58 -1.11 5.52 9.89
N GLY A 59 -1.18 6.86 9.87
CA GLY A 59 -2.26 7.60 9.20
C GLY A 59 -2.26 7.39 7.68
N LEU A 60 -1.07 7.35 7.06
CA LEU A 60 -0.90 7.03 5.64
C LEU A 60 -1.45 5.65 5.31
N LEU A 61 -1.09 4.63 6.08
CA LEU A 61 -1.56 3.25 5.88
C LEU A 61 -3.09 3.15 5.93
N ILE A 62 -3.71 3.80 6.92
CA ILE A 62 -5.17 3.89 7.00
C ILE A 62 -5.75 4.59 5.76
N GLY A 63 -5.15 5.68 5.31
CA GLY A 63 -5.56 6.40 4.10
C GLY A 63 -5.51 5.51 2.85
N ILE A 64 -4.38 4.84 2.62
CA ILE A 64 -4.18 3.92 1.50
C ILE A 64 -5.22 2.80 1.56
N SER A 65 -5.40 2.16 2.73
CA SER A 65 -6.39 1.07 2.90
C SER A 65 -7.82 1.55 2.64
N LYS A 66 -8.19 2.78 3.03
CA LYS A 66 -9.51 3.36 2.69
C LYS A 66 -9.67 3.55 1.17
N GLY A 67 -8.63 4.02 0.49
CA GLY A 67 -8.64 4.16 -0.96
C GLY A 67 -8.86 2.81 -1.67
N LEU A 68 -8.12 1.78 -1.25
CA LEU A 68 -8.25 0.44 -1.80
C LEU A 68 -9.59 -0.22 -1.44
N GLU A 69 -10.10 0.00 -0.22
CA GLU A 69 -11.43 -0.48 0.19
C GLU A 69 -12.54 0.11 -0.67
N TYR A 70 -12.47 1.40 -0.99
CA TYR A 70 -13.39 2.03 -1.94
C TYR A 70 -13.31 1.38 -3.33
N LEU A 71 -12.11 1.07 -3.84
CA LEU A 71 -11.99 0.38 -5.13
C LEU A 71 -12.58 -1.04 -5.09
N HIS A 72 -12.36 -1.78 -4.01
CA HIS A 72 -12.76 -3.19 -3.91
C HIS A 72 -14.26 -3.38 -3.61
N ASN A 73 -14.82 -2.52 -2.74
CA ASN A 73 -16.17 -2.68 -2.21
C ASN A 73 -17.07 -1.45 -2.39
N GLY A 74 -16.49 -0.25 -2.50
CA GLY A 74 -17.22 1.01 -2.66
C GLY A 74 -17.52 1.42 -4.10
N SER A 75 -16.96 0.72 -5.08
CA SER A 75 -17.11 1.03 -6.51
C SER A 75 -17.88 -0.07 -7.24
N ASP A 76 -18.71 0.34 -8.21
CA ASP A 76 -19.49 -0.56 -9.06
C ASP A 76 -19.29 -0.22 -10.55
N PRO A 77 -18.65 -1.10 -11.35
CA PRO A 77 -18.12 -2.41 -10.97
C PRO A 77 -16.86 -2.31 -10.09
N ARG A 78 -16.57 -3.37 -9.32
CA ARG A 78 -15.34 -3.49 -8.50
C ARG A 78 -14.09 -3.22 -9.33
N ILE A 79 -13.12 -2.51 -8.75
CA ILE A 79 -11.87 -2.13 -9.41
C ILE A 79 -10.69 -2.77 -8.68
N ILE A 80 -9.80 -3.44 -9.41
CA ILE A 80 -8.49 -3.90 -8.93
C ILE A 80 -7.44 -2.92 -9.45
N HIS A 81 -6.62 -2.36 -8.56
CA HIS A 81 -5.63 -1.32 -8.86
C HIS A 81 -4.46 -1.88 -9.68
N ARG A 82 -3.90 -3.01 -9.23
CA ARG A 82 -2.85 -3.83 -9.85
C ARG A 82 -1.42 -3.27 -9.83
N ASP A 83 -1.23 -2.00 -9.49
CA ASP A 83 0.12 -1.40 -9.34
C ASP A 83 0.24 -0.59 -8.05
N VAL A 84 -0.14 -1.19 -6.91
CA VAL A 84 0.03 -0.57 -5.59
C VAL A 84 1.51 -0.62 -5.21
N LYS A 85 2.12 0.54 -4.97
CA LYS A 85 3.53 0.71 -4.58
C LYS A 85 3.77 2.10 -4.02
N CYS A 86 4.86 2.31 -3.29
CA CYS A 86 5.17 3.61 -2.66
C CYS A 86 5.23 4.78 -3.67
N SER A 87 5.71 4.56 -4.90
CA SER A 87 5.74 5.62 -5.94
C SER A 87 4.35 5.99 -6.48
N ASN A 88 3.35 5.12 -6.30
CA ASN A 88 1.96 5.36 -6.68
C ASN A 88 1.09 5.82 -5.48
N ILE A 89 1.71 6.14 -4.34
CA ILE A 89 1.04 6.79 -3.21
C ILE A 89 1.55 8.22 -3.15
N LEU A 90 0.69 9.18 -3.48
CA LEU A 90 1.02 10.61 -3.41
C LEU A 90 0.52 11.23 -2.10
N LEU A 91 1.18 12.29 -1.66
CA LEU A 91 0.85 13.00 -0.42
C LEU A 91 0.30 14.40 -0.72
N ASP A 92 -0.83 14.74 -0.10
CA ASP A 92 -1.33 16.11 -0.16
C ASP A 92 -0.59 17.06 0.80
N LYS A 93 -0.96 18.33 0.78
CA LYS A 93 -0.35 19.39 1.62
C LYS A 93 -0.40 19.10 3.12
N ASP A 94 -1.36 18.28 3.55
CA ASP A 94 -1.60 17.92 4.95
C ASP A 94 -1.02 16.51 5.25
N MET A 95 -0.18 15.98 4.36
CA MET A 95 0.46 14.66 4.44
C MET A 95 -0.53 13.48 4.44
N ASN A 96 -1.71 13.64 3.84
CA ASN A 96 -2.64 12.52 3.66
C ASN A 96 -2.31 11.72 2.38
N ALA A 97 -2.43 10.40 2.47
CA ALA A 97 -2.18 9.50 1.35
C ALA A 97 -3.31 9.52 0.31
N ARG A 98 -2.91 9.56 -0.97
CA ARG A 98 -3.76 9.39 -2.15
C ARG A 98 -3.16 8.37 -3.12
N VAL A 99 -3.89 7.29 -3.37
CA VAL A 99 -3.48 6.26 -4.35
C VAL A 99 -3.68 6.82 -5.76
N CYS A 100 -2.65 6.72 -6.60
CA CYS A 100 -2.63 7.21 -7.97
C CYS A 100 -2.25 6.11 -8.97
N ASP A 101 -2.24 6.47 -10.26
CA ASP A 101 -1.88 5.61 -11.39
C ASP A 101 -2.74 4.34 -11.55
N PHE A 102 -3.97 4.56 -11.99
CA PHE A 102 -4.88 3.51 -12.44
C PHE A 102 -4.57 3.03 -13.87
N GLY A 103 -3.34 3.22 -14.35
CA GLY A 103 -2.79 2.82 -15.65
C GLY A 103 -3.08 1.36 -16.01
N LEU A 104 -2.94 0.49 -15.01
CA LEU A 104 -3.03 -0.97 -15.13
C LEU A 104 -4.32 -1.57 -14.58
N SER A 105 -5.17 -0.73 -13.99
CA SER A 105 -6.38 -1.14 -13.28
C SER A 105 -7.33 -1.98 -14.14
N LYS A 106 -8.10 -2.86 -13.48
CA LYS A 106 -9.08 -3.75 -14.10
C LYS A 106 -10.41 -3.70 -13.37
N GLN A 107 -11.49 -3.70 -14.13
CA GLN A 107 -12.85 -3.80 -13.59
C GLN A 107 -13.30 -5.26 -13.58
N LEU A 108 -13.87 -5.72 -12.47
CA LEU A 108 -14.64 -6.96 -12.41
C LEU A 108 -16.08 -6.67 -12.85
N VAL A 109 -16.34 -6.86 -14.14
CA VAL A 109 -17.64 -6.51 -14.75
C VAL A 109 -18.73 -7.56 -14.47
N GLN A 110 -18.33 -8.79 -14.14
CA GLN A 110 -19.26 -9.86 -13.76
C GLN A 110 -19.34 -9.93 -12.23
N SER A 111 -20.54 -9.78 -11.67
CA SER A 111 -20.79 -9.84 -10.22
C SER A 111 -20.30 -11.13 -9.57
N ASP A 112 -20.31 -12.22 -10.35
CA ASP A 112 -20.00 -13.57 -9.86
C ASP A 112 -18.56 -13.99 -10.19
N ALA A 113 -17.79 -13.15 -10.90
CA ALA A 113 -16.40 -13.46 -11.22
C ALA A 113 -15.54 -13.31 -9.96
N SER A 114 -14.82 -14.38 -9.60
CA SER A 114 -13.85 -14.35 -8.50
C SER A 114 -12.50 -13.75 -8.91
N HIS A 115 -12.23 -13.66 -10.22
CA HIS A 115 -10.94 -13.22 -10.76
C HIS A 115 -11.06 -12.64 -12.17
N VAL A 116 -10.02 -11.96 -12.61
CA VAL A 116 -9.82 -11.51 -14.00
C VAL A 116 -8.60 -12.21 -14.58
N THR A 117 -8.82 -13.09 -15.57
CA THR A 117 -7.72 -13.71 -16.32
C THR A 117 -7.10 -12.68 -17.26
N THR A 118 -5.83 -12.31 -17.03
CA THR A 118 -5.15 -11.29 -17.82
C THR A 118 -3.63 -11.45 -17.79
N VAL A 119 -2.97 -11.08 -18.89
CA VAL A 119 -1.49 -11.06 -19.01
C VAL A 119 -0.88 -10.41 -17.79
N VAL A 120 0.16 -11.00 -17.20
CA VAL A 120 0.81 -10.45 -16.00
C VAL A 120 1.36 -9.04 -16.24
N LYS A 121 0.95 -8.09 -15.40
CA LYS A 121 1.49 -6.72 -15.34
C LYS A 121 1.52 -6.24 -13.89
N GLY A 122 2.51 -5.41 -13.57
CA GLY A 122 2.73 -4.81 -12.26
C GLY A 122 4.22 -4.52 -12.08
N THR A 123 4.58 -3.98 -10.92
CA THR A 123 5.96 -3.65 -10.59
C THR A 123 6.66 -4.81 -9.86
N ALA A 124 7.90 -5.13 -10.27
CA ALA A 124 8.70 -6.15 -9.61
C ALA A 124 8.92 -5.80 -8.12
N GLY A 125 8.86 -6.81 -7.24
CA GLY A 125 8.92 -6.61 -5.79
C GLY A 125 7.55 -6.48 -5.12
N TYR A 126 6.56 -5.92 -5.83
CA TYR A 126 5.17 -5.77 -5.37
C TYR A 126 4.22 -6.81 -5.93
N LEU A 127 4.66 -7.55 -6.95
CA LEU A 127 3.82 -8.43 -7.73
C LEU A 127 3.41 -9.67 -6.94
N ASP A 128 2.10 -9.90 -6.86
CA ASP A 128 1.51 -11.10 -6.26
C ASP A 128 2.03 -12.38 -6.94
N PRO A 129 2.69 -13.30 -6.18
CA PRO A 129 3.27 -14.52 -6.73
C PRO A 129 2.23 -15.51 -7.26
N GLU A 130 1.02 -15.52 -6.69
CA GLU A 130 -0.08 -16.36 -7.16
C GLU A 130 -0.58 -15.84 -8.50
N TYR A 131 -0.87 -14.53 -8.59
CA TYR A 131 -1.23 -13.88 -9.85
C TYR A 131 -0.17 -14.06 -10.94
N TYR A 132 1.11 -13.96 -10.59
CA TYR A 132 2.22 -14.21 -11.52
C TYR A 132 2.16 -15.63 -12.11
N SER A 133 1.82 -16.61 -11.27
CA SER A 133 1.83 -18.03 -11.65
C SER A 133 0.55 -18.46 -12.37
N THR A 134 -0.62 -17.98 -11.93
CA THR A 134 -1.94 -18.41 -12.42
C THR A 134 -2.51 -17.49 -13.49
N GLN A 135 -1.99 -16.27 -13.63
CA GLN A 135 -2.56 -15.18 -14.44
C GLN A 135 -3.97 -14.75 -14.02
N GLN A 136 -4.41 -15.17 -12.82
CA GLN A 136 -5.70 -14.82 -12.23
C GLN A 136 -5.53 -13.62 -11.30
N LEU A 137 -5.99 -12.46 -11.75
CA LEU A 137 -5.93 -11.23 -10.97
C LEU A 137 -7.15 -11.14 -10.04
N THR A 138 -6.93 -10.89 -8.76
CA THR A 138 -8.00 -10.72 -7.76
C THR A 138 -7.75 -9.47 -6.91
N GLU A 139 -8.72 -9.05 -6.10
CA GLU A 139 -8.48 -7.98 -5.12
C GLU A 139 -7.40 -8.36 -4.09
N LYS A 140 -7.16 -9.66 -3.86
CA LYS A 140 -6.07 -10.15 -3.01
C LYS A 140 -4.68 -9.88 -3.59
N SER A 141 -4.59 -9.62 -4.89
CA SER A 141 -3.33 -9.16 -5.50
C SER A 141 -2.98 -7.74 -5.06
N ASP A 142 -3.97 -6.85 -4.93
CA ASP A 142 -3.74 -5.51 -4.35
C ASP A 142 -3.40 -5.59 -2.86
N VAL A 143 -4.02 -6.54 -2.12
CA VAL A 143 -3.69 -6.78 -0.70
C VAL A 143 -2.23 -7.21 -0.54
N TYR A 144 -1.73 -8.08 -1.41
CA TYR A 144 -0.32 -8.47 -1.41
C TYR A 144 0.60 -7.26 -1.62
N SER A 145 0.35 -6.49 -2.68
CA SER A 145 1.15 -5.30 -2.99
C SER A 145 1.08 -4.24 -1.88
N PHE A 146 -0.08 -4.06 -1.23
CA PHE A 146 -0.23 -3.22 -0.04
C PHE A 146 0.57 -3.76 1.15
N GLY A 147 0.61 -5.08 1.34
CA GLY A 147 1.45 -5.73 2.35
C GLY A 147 2.94 -5.42 2.17
N VAL A 148 3.41 -5.36 0.92
CA VAL A 148 4.79 -4.93 0.61
C VAL A 148 5.02 -3.47 1.01
N VAL A 149 4.10 -2.55 0.68
CA VAL A 149 4.17 -1.15 1.13
C VAL A 149 4.21 -1.03 2.65
N LEU A 150 3.43 -1.87 3.34
CA LEU A 150 3.41 -1.92 4.80
C LEU A 150 4.76 -2.40 5.37
N LEU A 151 5.39 -3.41 4.75
CA LEU A 151 6.74 -3.86 5.12
C LEU A 151 7.81 -2.79 4.85
N GLU A 152 7.73 -2.06 3.73
CA GLU A 152 8.66 -0.96 3.43
C GLU A 152 8.60 0.11 4.52
N LEU A 153 7.39 0.47 4.97
CA LEU A 153 7.19 1.48 6.01
C LEU A 153 7.69 1.03 7.39
N ILE A 154 7.57 -0.26 7.71
CA ILE A 154 8.05 -0.87 8.97
C ILE A 154 9.57 -1.00 8.96
N CYS A 155 10.15 -1.48 7.86
CA CYS A 155 11.56 -1.87 7.81
C CYS A 155 12.48 -0.78 7.25
N GLY A 156 11.94 0.26 6.60
CA GLY A 156 12.72 1.32 5.97
C GLY A 156 13.59 0.83 4.79
N ARG A 157 13.14 -0.21 4.07
CA ARG A 157 13.92 -0.89 3.01
C ARG A 157 13.14 -0.97 1.72
N GLU A 158 13.85 -0.98 0.59
CA GLU A 158 13.25 -1.20 -0.73
C GLU A 158 12.75 -2.66 -0.89
N PRO A 159 11.68 -2.88 -1.68
CA PRO A 159 11.13 -4.23 -1.92
C PRO A 159 12.13 -5.20 -2.54
N LEU A 160 13.00 -4.68 -3.41
CA LEU A 160 14.08 -5.39 -4.06
C LEU A 160 15.39 -4.63 -3.83
N CYS A 161 16.30 -5.20 -3.05
CA CYS A 161 17.60 -4.60 -2.80
C CYS A 161 18.66 -5.21 -3.72
N HIS A 162 19.29 -4.39 -4.55
CA HIS A 162 20.41 -4.82 -5.40
C HIS A 162 21.75 -4.94 -4.65
N THR A 163 21.76 -4.64 -3.35
CA THR A 163 22.96 -4.72 -2.50
C THR A 163 22.69 -5.62 -1.28
N GLY A 164 23.64 -6.49 -0.93
CA GLY A 164 23.50 -7.42 0.20
C GLY A 164 23.67 -8.89 -0.18
N THR A 165 23.18 -9.79 0.69
CA THR A 165 23.21 -11.24 0.45
C THR A 165 22.02 -11.65 -0.42
N PRO A 166 22.08 -12.81 -1.11
CA PRO A 166 20.94 -13.33 -1.88
C PRO A 166 19.65 -13.40 -1.05
N ASP A 167 19.77 -13.70 0.25
CA ASP A 167 18.65 -13.81 1.18
C ASP A 167 18.00 -12.46 1.55
N SER A 168 18.73 -11.35 1.40
CA SER A 168 18.21 -10.00 1.64
C SER A 168 17.73 -9.30 0.36
N PHE A 169 17.78 -9.97 -0.79
CA PHE A 169 17.39 -9.37 -2.07
C PHE A 169 15.90 -8.99 -2.11
N ASN A 170 15.03 -9.81 -1.51
CA ASN A 170 13.59 -9.57 -1.50
C ASN A 170 13.10 -9.27 -0.08
N LEU A 171 12.46 -8.11 0.08
CA LEU A 171 11.97 -7.62 1.38
C LEU A 171 11.00 -8.59 2.04
N VAL A 172 10.09 -9.21 1.29
CA VAL A 172 9.10 -10.15 1.83
C VAL A 172 9.78 -11.40 2.36
N LEU A 173 10.71 -11.99 1.59
CA LEU A 173 11.44 -13.19 2.01
C LEU A 173 12.30 -12.93 3.24
N TRP A 174 12.90 -11.74 3.32
CA TRP A 174 13.72 -11.35 4.46
C TRP A 174 12.88 -11.00 5.70
N ALA A 175 11.86 -10.14 5.60
CA ALA A 175 11.16 -9.61 6.77
C ALA A 175 10.14 -10.59 7.38
N LYS A 176 9.43 -11.37 6.53
CA LYS A 176 8.31 -12.22 6.98
C LYS A 176 8.69 -13.18 8.11
N PRO A 177 9.80 -13.94 8.06
CA PRO A 177 10.16 -14.89 9.13
C PRO A 177 10.44 -14.20 10.47
N TYR A 178 11.09 -13.04 10.46
CA TYR A 178 11.39 -12.27 11.67
C TYR A 178 10.11 -11.71 12.30
N LEU A 179 9.26 -11.04 11.51
CA LEU A 179 7.99 -10.50 12.02
C LEU A 179 7.05 -11.59 12.53
N GLN A 180 7.03 -12.78 11.89
CA GLN A 180 6.30 -13.95 12.39
C GLN A 180 6.80 -14.43 13.75
N ALA A 181 8.11 -14.37 13.99
CA ALA A 181 8.70 -14.69 15.29
C ALA A 181 8.51 -13.57 16.33
N GLY A 182 7.90 -12.44 15.96
CA GLY A 182 7.74 -11.26 16.82
C GLY A 182 9.04 -10.46 17.00
N ALA A 183 10.04 -10.68 16.15
CA ALA A 183 11.31 -10.00 16.15
C ALA A 183 11.15 -8.57 15.61
N LEU A 184 11.16 -7.58 16.51
CA LEU A 184 11.04 -6.16 16.17
C LEU A 184 12.41 -5.49 15.92
N GLU A 185 13.52 -6.22 16.00
CA GLU A 185 14.85 -5.66 15.70
C GLU A 185 15.02 -5.24 14.24
N ILE A 186 14.19 -5.77 13.35
CA ILE A 186 14.18 -5.45 11.91
C ILE A 186 13.35 -4.20 11.58
N VAL A 187 12.64 -3.64 12.56
CA VAL A 187 11.97 -2.35 12.42
C VAL A 187 13.04 -1.28 12.22
N ASP A 188 12.76 -0.35 11.30
CA ASP A 188 13.61 0.78 10.95
C ASP A 188 14.14 1.49 12.22
N ASP A 189 15.45 1.70 12.27
CA ASP A 189 16.13 2.33 13.41
C ASP A 189 15.57 3.73 13.70
N ASN A 190 15.11 4.45 12.67
CA ASN A 190 14.49 5.77 12.81
C ASN A 190 13.14 5.73 13.55
N LEU A 191 12.50 4.56 13.64
CA LEU A 191 11.24 4.38 14.37
C LEU A 191 11.46 3.90 15.81
N LYS A 192 12.68 3.49 16.18
CA LYS A 192 12.93 2.95 17.52
C LYS A 192 12.69 4.02 18.57
N GLY A 193 11.81 3.71 19.53
CA GLY A 193 11.40 4.63 20.58
C GLY A 193 10.21 5.53 20.22
N THR A 194 9.68 5.46 18.99
CA THR A 194 8.50 6.26 18.58
C THR A 194 7.22 5.44 18.53
N PHE A 195 7.26 4.14 18.83
CA PHE A 195 6.11 3.24 18.73
C PHE A 195 5.88 2.42 20.00
N ASP A 196 4.61 2.09 20.22
CA ASP A 196 4.20 1.07 21.17
C ASP A 196 4.44 -0.33 20.60
N GLY A 197 4.98 -1.23 21.43
CA GLY A 197 5.35 -2.58 21.01
C GLY A 197 4.16 -3.45 20.61
N GLU A 198 2.97 -3.24 21.19
CA GLU A 198 1.75 -3.95 20.80
C GLU A 198 1.19 -3.41 19.49
N SER A 199 1.15 -2.09 19.32
CA SER A 199 0.77 -1.45 18.05
C SER A 199 1.64 -1.94 16.89
N MET A 200 2.97 -1.88 17.04
CA MET A 200 3.90 -2.32 16.01
C MET A 200 3.77 -3.81 15.71
N ARG A 201 3.58 -4.65 16.74
CA ARG A 201 3.34 -6.10 16.56
C ARG A 201 2.06 -6.36 15.78
N LYS A 202 0.97 -5.64 16.08
CA LYS A 202 -0.30 -5.78 15.37
C LYS A 202 -0.13 -5.38 13.90
N ALA A 203 0.45 -4.22 13.62
CA ALA A 203 0.73 -3.77 12.24
C ALA A 203 1.64 -4.75 11.47
N SER A 204 2.67 -5.27 12.12
CA SER A 204 3.59 -6.27 11.55
C SER A 204 2.88 -7.57 11.19
N MET A 205 1.96 -8.04 12.03
CA MET A 205 1.17 -9.25 11.76
C MET A 205 0.18 -9.05 10.61
N VAL A 206 -0.39 -7.85 10.47
CA VAL A 206 -1.19 -7.49 9.28
C VAL A 206 -0.32 -7.62 8.02
N ALA A 207 0.89 -7.03 8.03
CA ALA A 207 1.81 -7.08 6.90
C ALA A 207 2.14 -8.51 6.48
N VAL A 208 2.49 -9.36 7.45
CA VAL A 208 2.82 -10.79 7.25
C VAL A 208 1.69 -11.55 6.57
N ARG A 209 0.44 -11.34 6.98
CA ARG A 209 -0.73 -12.01 6.40
C ARG A 209 -1.08 -11.46 5.02
N CYS A 210 -0.92 -10.16 4.81
CA CYS A 210 -1.13 -9.55 3.48
C CYS A 210 -0.20 -10.15 2.43
N VAL A 211 1.06 -10.42 2.78
CA VAL A 211 2.08 -10.97 1.86
C VAL A 211 2.12 -12.51 1.85
N ASP A 212 1.05 -13.19 2.28
CA ASP A 212 1.01 -14.65 2.16
C ASP A 212 1.06 -15.11 0.71
N ARG A 213 1.68 -16.27 0.46
CA ARG A 213 1.76 -16.83 -0.88
C ARG A 213 0.38 -17.27 -1.35
N ASP A 214 -0.42 -17.84 -0.46
CA ASP A 214 -1.80 -18.25 -0.74
C ASP A 214 -2.75 -17.05 -0.58
N ALA A 215 -3.41 -16.66 -1.68
CA ALA A 215 -4.36 -15.55 -1.69
C ALA A 215 -5.59 -15.80 -0.80
N SER A 216 -5.93 -17.05 -0.50
CA SER A 216 -7.05 -17.40 0.39
C SER A 216 -6.75 -17.07 1.86
N GLU A 217 -5.49 -17.19 2.27
CA GLU A 217 -5.01 -16.86 3.62
C GLU A 217 -4.83 -15.34 3.83
N ARG A 218 -4.77 -14.57 2.74
CA ARG A 218 -4.68 -13.10 2.83
C ARG A 218 -6.00 -12.52 3.35
N PRO A 219 -5.98 -11.53 4.26
CA PRO A 219 -7.18 -10.82 4.68
C PRO A 219 -7.81 -10.03 3.51
N THR A 220 -9.07 -9.63 3.65
CA THR A 220 -9.64 -8.61 2.77
C THR A 220 -9.10 -7.23 3.16
N ILE A 221 -9.09 -6.27 2.23
CA ILE A 221 -8.63 -4.92 2.55
C ILE A 221 -9.48 -4.24 3.64
N ALA A 222 -10.75 -4.63 3.77
CA ALA A 222 -11.63 -4.15 4.84
C ALA A 222 -11.18 -4.67 6.22
N GLN A 223 -10.77 -5.94 6.31
CA GLN A 223 -10.18 -6.51 7.53
C GLN A 223 -8.85 -5.84 7.87
N VAL A 224 -7.99 -5.65 6.87
CA VAL A 224 -6.72 -4.91 7.00
C VAL A 224 -6.95 -3.50 7.56
N LEU A 225 -7.92 -2.76 7.00
CA LEU A 225 -8.27 -1.42 7.47
C LEU A 225 -8.75 -1.42 8.93
N ALA A 226 -9.55 -2.40 9.33
CA ALA A 226 -10.04 -2.51 10.71
C ALA A 226 -8.87 -2.76 11.69
N GLU A 227 -8.00 -3.72 11.36
CA GLU A 227 -6.87 -4.08 12.22
C GLU A 227 -5.82 -2.97 12.31
N LEU A 228 -5.57 -2.24 11.22
CA LEU A 228 -4.68 -1.08 11.23
C LEU A 228 -5.26 0.08 12.07
N LYS A 229 -6.58 0.28 12.07
CA LYS A 229 -7.23 1.26 12.97
C LYS A 229 -7.10 0.86 14.44
N GLU A 230 -7.17 -0.43 14.75
CA GLU A 230 -6.91 -0.92 16.10
C GLU A 230 -5.46 -0.68 16.52
N ALA A 231 -4.49 -1.04 15.67
CA ALA A 231 -3.07 -0.77 15.92
C ALA A 231 -2.82 0.73 16.13
N TYR A 232 -3.46 1.58 15.32
CA TYR A 232 -3.37 3.03 15.46
C TYR A 232 -3.98 3.54 16.76
N SER A 233 -5.11 2.98 17.20
CA SER A 233 -5.75 3.34 18.48
C SER A 233 -4.85 3.03 19.68
N ILE A 234 -4.13 1.90 19.65
CA ILE A 234 -3.15 1.52 20.68
C ILE A 234 -2.00 2.53 20.70
N GLN A 235 -1.47 2.89 19.52
CA GLN A 235 -0.39 3.87 19.38
C GLN A 235 -0.81 5.25 19.91
N LEU A 236 -2.05 5.68 19.62
CA LEU A 236 -2.61 6.94 20.14
C LEU A 236 -2.65 6.97 21.67
N ALA A 237 -3.07 5.87 22.29
CA ALA A 237 -3.11 5.76 23.74
C ALA A 237 -1.70 5.81 24.37
N TYR A 238 -0.71 5.20 23.71
CA TYR A 238 0.69 5.24 24.16
C TYR A 238 1.25 6.66 24.18
N LEU A 239 1.13 7.44 23.09
CA LEU A 239 1.68 8.81 23.10
C LEU A 239 0.96 9.72 24.10
N ALA A 240 -0.36 9.58 24.25
CA ALA A 240 -1.10 10.31 25.29
C ALA A 240 -0.60 10.01 26.70
N SER A 241 0.01 8.83 26.93
CA SER A 241 0.63 8.47 28.21
C SER A 241 2.08 8.93 28.35
N CYS A 242 2.78 9.23 27.25
CA CYS A 242 4.15 9.75 27.24
C CYS A 242 4.22 11.29 27.34
N ASP A 243 3.15 11.99 26.96
CA ASP A 243 3.01 13.45 27.09
C ASP A 243 2.58 13.91 28.51
N LEU A 244 2.42 12.96 29.46
CA LEU A 244 2.14 13.16 30.89
C LEU A 244 3.40 12.96 31.74
#